data_AF-A0A9P5HME3-F1
#
_entry.id   AF-A0A9P5HME3-F1
#
_cell.length_a   1.000
_cell.length_b   1.000
_cell.length_c   1.000
_cell.angle_alpha   90.00
_cell.angle_beta   90.00
_cell.angle_gamma   90.00
#
_symmetry.space_group_name_H-M   'P 1'
#
loop_
_entity.id
_entity.type
_entity.pdbx_description
1 polymer ?
#
loop_
_entity_poly.entity_id
_entity_poly.type
_entity_poly.pdbx_seq_one_letter_code
_entity_poly.pdbx_strand_id
1 'polypeptide(L)'
;MGGGRLEGDPYGLWVPPPDPRRPEFPYHAGLTLTIQRHNPPPPYGPKYHDGSARKRSHTPPMREVTQSEWCLQHPPEESPSPHPDTTSHSLRVLDEIACKDGRGAQVVRCCLDQDESQVYVAKIYDAFYYDFTYYSAPVDVTWVADMDYRCEAAVYEDLQQAQVDGLLAPKYYGSWTSDVVALIGSDDLRPVRIVLMEWIQGISMFSIIDKNQVATIPPQHRLDIFAATMELYSRLRFHGVSHQDLSPRNVMLIGSDISSQMPRVILIDFNRSVVTTRPNSKIPNFDKALPINPITYLWLSYDLEFHQWIPEPHRSRDQVWKGWLKMTWGDSKEFEPVSGRNRQFYETDEIEISPPLPDVEPEDPSLVWRRD
;
A
#
# COMPACT_ATOMS: atom_id res chain seq x y z
N MET A 1 31.30 -16.26 -3.76
CA MET A 1 30.91 -17.24 -2.73
C MET A 1 29.40 -17.34 -2.80
N GLY A 2 28.84 -18.48 -3.23
CA GLY A 2 27.38 -18.63 -3.35
C GLY A 2 26.68 -18.66 -2.00
N GLY A 3 25.37 -18.42 -1.97
CA GLY A 3 24.55 -18.47 -0.76
C GLY A 3 24.59 -19.86 -0.11
N GLY A 4 24.62 -19.87 1.22
CA GLY A 4 24.77 -21.08 2.02
C GLY A 4 23.45 -21.63 2.55
N ARG A 5 23.48 -22.87 3.05
CA ARG A 5 22.47 -23.38 3.99
C ARG A 5 22.89 -22.97 5.40
N LEU A 6 21.93 -22.70 6.28
CA LEU A 6 22.23 -22.52 7.71
C LEU A 6 22.89 -23.80 8.27
N GLU A 7 24.06 -23.66 8.87
CA GLU A 7 24.79 -24.77 9.47
C GLU A 7 23.99 -25.31 10.66
N GLY A 8 23.60 -26.59 10.61
CA GLY A 8 22.76 -27.22 11.65
C GLY A 8 21.24 -27.07 11.46
N ASP A 9 20.77 -26.46 10.37
CA ASP A 9 19.34 -26.37 10.06
C ASP A 9 18.82 -27.69 9.42
N PRO A 10 17.88 -28.41 10.06
CA PRO A 10 17.33 -29.66 9.53
C PRO A 10 16.51 -29.46 8.24
N TYR A 11 16.13 -28.23 7.89
CA TYR A 11 15.28 -27.92 6.72
C TYR A 11 16.06 -27.42 5.49
N GLY A 12 17.35 -27.10 5.63
CA GLY A 12 18.19 -26.66 4.52
C GLY A 12 17.76 -25.33 3.91
N LEU A 13 17.28 -24.40 4.75
CA LEU A 13 16.82 -23.07 4.36
C LEU A 13 17.98 -22.27 3.75
N TRP A 14 17.72 -21.58 2.64
CA TRP A 14 18.71 -20.76 1.95
C TRP A 14 18.83 -19.40 2.62
N VAL A 15 20.07 -18.92 2.77
CA VAL A 15 20.39 -17.56 3.25
C VAL A 15 21.22 -16.84 2.18
N PRO A 16 21.00 -15.53 2.00
CA PRO A 16 21.83 -14.70 1.12
C PRO A 16 23.32 -14.87 1.43
N PRO A 17 24.18 -14.93 0.41
CA PRO A 17 25.61 -14.86 0.66
C PRO A 17 25.99 -13.52 1.32
N PRO A 18 27.04 -13.49 2.16
CA PRO A 18 27.48 -12.26 2.80
C PRO A 18 27.76 -11.15 1.80
N ASP A 19 27.28 -9.94 2.08
CA ASP A 19 27.40 -8.78 1.21
C ASP A 19 28.15 -7.63 1.90
N PRO A 20 29.47 -7.77 2.14
CA PRO A 20 30.26 -6.81 2.91
C PRO A 20 30.50 -5.48 2.19
N ARG A 21 30.18 -5.40 0.90
CA ARG A 21 30.32 -4.17 0.10
C ARG A 21 29.02 -3.38 0.00
N ARG A 22 27.87 -3.96 0.39
CA ARG A 22 26.60 -3.24 0.50
C ARG A 22 26.75 -2.11 1.52
N PRO A 23 26.42 -0.87 1.18
CA PRO A 23 26.38 0.22 2.15
C PRO A 23 25.42 -0.09 3.31
N GLU A 24 25.67 0.53 4.46
CA GLU A 24 24.70 0.51 5.56
C GLU A 24 23.41 1.22 5.15
N PHE A 25 22.30 0.84 5.79
CA PHE A 25 20.98 1.38 5.53
C PHE A 25 20.94 2.92 5.70
N PRO A 26 20.69 3.71 4.64
CA PRO A 26 21.00 5.14 4.64
C PRO A 26 19.81 6.04 5.01
N TYR A 27 18.59 5.49 5.04
CA TYR A 27 17.36 6.29 5.10
C TYR A 27 17.01 6.68 6.53
N HIS A 28 17.75 7.64 7.07
CA HIS A 28 17.52 8.25 8.37
C HIS A 28 17.49 9.78 8.28
N ALA A 29 17.02 10.44 9.34
CA ALA A 29 17.01 11.90 9.44
C ALA A 29 18.39 12.51 9.09
N GLY A 30 18.39 13.58 8.31
CA GLY A 30 19.59 14.28 7.84
C GLY A 30 20.17 13.77 6.52
N LEU A 31 19.73 12.62 5.99
CA LEU A 31 20.11 12.18 4.65
C LEU A 31 19.67 13.22 3.62
N THR A 32 20.56 13.55 2.68
CA THR A 32 20.25 14.39 1.52
C THR A 32 20.48 13.62 0.23
N LEU A 33 19.51 13.66 -0.67
CA LEU A 33 19.56 13.05 -1.99
C LEU A 33 19.35 14.11 -3.06
N THR A 34 20.12 14.04 -4.15
CA THR A 34 19.83 14.81 -5.37
C THR A 34 18.84 14.02 -6.20
N ILE A 35 17.68 14.60 -6.47
CA ILE A 35 16.60 13.95 -7.22
C ILE A 35 16.30 14.68 -8.52
N GLN A 36 15.93 13.93 -9.56
CA GLN A 36 15.51 14.43 -10.87
C GLN A 36 14.19 13.81 -11.28
N ARG A 37 13.38 14.55 -12.04
CA ARG A 37 12.10 14.05 -12.55
C ARG A 37 12.30 12.78 -13.38
N HIS A 38 11.42 11.81 -13.18
CA HIS A 38 11.46 10.54 -13.90
C HIS A 38 10.07 10.22 -14.46
N ASN A 39 10.03 9.72 -15.69
CA ASN A 39 8.84 9.16 -16.30
C ASN A 39 8.74 7.68 -15.89
N PRO A 40 7.78 7.25 -15.07
CA PRO A 40 7.60 5.83 -14.81
C PRO A 40 7.25 5.07 -16.10
N PRO A 41 7.90 3.94 -16.41
CA PRO A 41 7.41 3.05 -17.45
C PRO A 41 6.05 2.44 -17.05
N PRO A 42 5.30 1.84 -18.00
CA PRO A 42 4.03 1.20 -17.70
C PRO A 42 4.13 0.14 -16.59
N PRO A 43 3.10 0.01 -15.72
CA PRO A 43 3.09 -0.98 -14.65
C PRO A 43 3.11 -2.39 -15.22
N TYR A 44 3.71 -3.32 -14.48
CA TYR A 44 3.77 -4.74 -14.82
C TYR A 44 3.52 -5.60 -13.58
N GLY A 45 3.50 -6.92 -13.75
CA GLY A 45 3.31 -7.86 -12.67
C GLY A 45 2.21 -8.89 -12.96
N PRO A 46 1.80 -9.69 -11.96
CA PRO A 46 0.87 -10.80 -12.18
C PRO A 46 -0.49 -10.35 -12.74
N LYS A 47 -0.86 -9.10 -12.49
CA LYS A 47 -2.13 -8.46 -12.85
C LYS A 47 -2.09 -7.69 -14.19
N TYR A 48 -0.95 -7.69 -14.86
CA TYR A 48 -0.76 -7.06 -16.17
C TYR A 48 -0.32 -8.10 -17.20
N HIS A 49 -0.72 -7.93 -18.45
CA HIS A 49 -0.28 -8.76 -19.56
C HIS A 49 1.23 -8.59 -19.77
N ASP A 50 1.91 -9.72 -20.00
CA ASP A 50 3.34 -9.74 -20.22
C ASP A 50 3.64 -8.97 -21.53
N GLY A 51 4.29 -7.82 -21.40
CA GLY A 51 4.69 -6.97 -22.52
C GLY A 51 6.19 -7.02 -22.77
N SER A 52 6.75 -5.91 -23.26
CA SER A 52 8.21 -5.69 -23.31
C SER A 52 8.84 -5.44 -21.93
N ALA A 53 8.01 -5.36 -20.88
CA ALA A 53 8.46 -5.12 -19.51
C ALA A 53 9.40 -6.22 -19.01
N ARG A 54 10.23 -5.84 -18.03
CA ARG A 54 11.13 -6.74 -17.31
C ARG A 54 10.43 -8.03 -16.86
N LYS A 55 11.03 -9.18 -17.21
CA LYS A 55 10.59 -10.49 -16.72
C LYS A 55 11.20 -10.80 -15.37
N ARG A 56 10.44 -11.51 -14.53
CA ARG A 56 10.94 -12.00 -13.24
C ARG A 56 12.01 -13.06 -13.48
N SER A 57 13.17 -12.90 -12.86
CA SER A 57 14.25 -13.89 -13.00
C SER A 57 13.94 -15.19 -12.28
N HIS A 58 14.51 -16.28 -12.79
CA HIS A 58 14.44 -17.59 -12.15
C HIS A 58 15.29 -17.62 -10.87
N THR A 59 14.92 -18.48 -9.94
CA THR A 59 15.56 -18.67 -8.63
C THR A 59 17.05 -19.09 -8.68
N PRO A 60 17.51 -19.98 -9.59
CA PRO A 60 18.88 -20.52 -9.51
C PRO A 60 20.00 -19.48 -9.61
N PRO A 61 19.99 -18.53 -10.58
CA PRO A 61 21.03 -17.50 -10.68
C PRO A 61 21.17 -16.62 -9.42
N MET A 62 20.06 -16.33 -8.74
CA MET A 62 20.07 -15.48 -7.54
C MET A 62 20.78 -16.11 -6.35
N ARG A 63 20.91 -17.45 -6.31
CA ARG A 63 21.60 -18.15 -5.23
C ARG A 63 23.11 -17.99 -5.29
N GLU A 64 23.65 -17.57 -6.43
CA GLU A 64 25.09 -17.56 -6.71
C GLU A 64 25.75 -16.19 -6.50
N VAL A 65 24.94 -15.14 -6.31
CA VAL A 65 25.41 -13.75 -6.18
C VAL A 65 24.91 -13.10 -4.90
N THR A 66 25.60 -12.06 -4.45
CA THR A 66 25.13 -11.19 -3.37
C THR A 66 23.96 -10.31 -3.83
N GLN A 67 23.22 -9.74 -2.90
CA GLN A 67 22.09 -8.85 -3.21
C GLN A 67 22.56 -7.61 -4.00
N SER A 68 23.66 -6.98 -3.59
CA SER A 68 24.19 -5.80 -4.29
C SER A 68 24.66 -6.13 -5.70
N GLU A 69 25.32 -7.27 -5.90
CA GLU A 69 25.69 -7.75 -7.24
C GLU A 69 24.45 -8.01 -8.10
N TRP A 70 23.43 -8.66 -7.55
CA TRP A 70 22.17 -8.88 -8.26
C TRP A 70 21.52 -7.56 -8.67
N CYS A 71 21.49 -6.58 -7.76
CA CYS A 71 20.90 -5.28 -7.99
C CYS A 71 21.63 -4.48 -9.08
N LEU A 72 22.95 -4.53 -9.11
CA LEU A 72 23.77 -3.86 -10.12
C LEU A 72 23.67 -4.52 -11.50
N GLN A 73 23.50 -5.84 -11.55
CA GLN A 73 23.28 -6.56 -12.80
C GLN A 73 21.88 -6.32 -13.38
N HIS A 74 20.92 -5.94 -12.54
CA HIS A 74 19.53 -5.78 -12.94
C HIS A 74 18.92 -4.48 -12.40
N PRO A 75 19.41 -3.30 -12.83
CA PRO A 75 18.86 -2.03 -12.38
C PRO A 75 17.37 -1.89 -12.75
N PRO A 76 16.62 -0.99 -12.08
CA PRO A 76 15.30 -0.56 -12.52
C PRO A 76 15.32 -0.17 -14.00
N GLU A 77 14.29 -0.55 -14.76
CA GLU A 77 14.24 -0.21 -16.18
C GLU A 77 13.92 1.28 -16.39
N GLU A 78 14.68 1.91 -17.28
CA GLU A 78 14.55 3.32 -17.63
C GLU A 78 13.41 3.56 -18.61
N SER A 79 12.86 4.77 -18.56
CA SER A 79 11.96 5.21 -19.63
C SER A 79 12.71 5.40 -20.96
N PRO A 80 12.06 5.13 -22.11
CA PRO A 80 12.68 5.33 -23.43
C PRO A 80 13.18 6.76 -23.68
N SER A 81 12.54 7.74 -23.04
CA SER A 81 12.89 9.15 -23.12
C SER A 81 12.98 9.76 -21.72
N PRO A 82 13.99 10.61 -21.44
CA PRO A 82 14.09 11.32 -20.17
C PRO A 82 12.90 12.27 -19.98
N HIS A 83 12.64 12.63 -18.72
CA HIS A 83 11.60 13.61 -18.42
C HIS A 83 12.01 14.99 -18.99
N PRO A 84 11.09 15.76 -19.60
CA PRO A 84 11.41 17.05 -20.22
C PRO A 84 11.91 18.10 -19.21
N ASP A 85 11.39 18.05 -17.99
CA ASP A 85 11.95 18.80 -16.85
C ASP A 85 13.23 18.11 -16.37
N THR A 86 14.35 18.82 -16.50
CA THR A 86 15.70 18.38 -16.11
C THR A 86 16.16 19.01 -14.79
N THR A 87 15.27 19.74 -14.11
CA THR A 87 15.57 20.38 -12.84
C THR A 87 15.91 19.32 -11.79
N SER A 88 17.00 19.57 -11.06
CA SER A 88 17.41 18.75 -9.93
C SER A 88 17.02 19.45 -8.64
N HIS A 89 16.49 18.69 -7.68
CA HIS A 89 16.16 19.17 -6.35
C HIS A 89 16.98 18.43 -5.30
N SER A 90 17.24 19.11 -4.18
CA SER A 90 17.85 18.51 -3.00
C SER A 90 16.74 18.04 -2.05
N LEU A 91 16.50 16.73 -2.02
CA LEU A 91 15.58 16.12 -1.06
C LEU A 91 16.33 15.87 0.25
N ARG A 92 15.85 16.46 1.35
CA ARG A 92 16.39 16.20 2.69
C ARG A 92 15.38 15.46 3.55
N VAL A 93 15.81 14.35 4.14
CA VAL A 93 15.03 13.55 5.08
C VAL A 93 14.95 14.28 6.42
N LEU A 94 13.73 14.52 6.89
CA LEU A 94 13.44 15.12 8.19
C LEU A 94 13.29 14.03 9.26
N ASP A 95 12.58 12.95 8.93
CA ASP A 95 12.32 11.82 9.82
C ASP A 95 11.83 10.60 9.04
N GLU A 96 12.03 9.45 9.68
CA GLU A 96 11.59 8.15 9.25
C GLU A 96 10.11 7.95 9.59
N ILE A 97 9.28 7.68 8.58
CA ILE A 97 7.89 7.27 8.81
C ILE A 97 7.84 5.76 8.94
N ALA A 98 8.48 5.07 8.00
CA ALA A 98 8.59 3.63 8.02
C ALA A 98 9.83 3.21 7.22
N CYS A 99 10.90 2.89 7.96
CA CYS A 99 12.22 2.61 7.43
C CYS A 99 12.81 1.40 8.15
N LYS A 100 13.19 0.36 7.39
CA LYS A 100 13.86 -0.84 7.89
C LYS A 100 14.43 -1.64 6.73
N ASP A 101 15.65 -2.16 6.89
CA ASP A 101 16.24 -3.13 5.97
C ASP A 101 15.35 -4.38 5.87
N GLY A 102 15.07 -4.82 4.64
CA GLY A 102 14.19 -5.94 4.34
C GLY A 102 12.70 -5.64 4.36
N ARG A 103 12.23 -4.39 4.56
CA ARG A 103 10.77 -4.13 4.61
C ARG A 103 10.10 -3.95 3.24
N GLY A 104 10.89 -3.68 2.19
CA GLY A 104 10.40 -3.18 0.91
C GLY A 104 10.65 -1.69 0.74
N ALA A 105 9.65 -0.94 0.26
CA ALA A 105 9.79 0.50 0.06
C ALA A 105 9.98 1.28 1.38
N GLN A 106 10.89 2.24 1.38
CA GLN A 106 11.20 3.07 2.54
C GLN A 106 10.38 4.36 2.48
N VAL A 107 9.80 4.80 3.59
CA VAL A 107 8.91 5.98 3.62
C VAL A 107 9.46 6.98 4.62
N VAL A 108 9.72 8.18 4.14
CA VAL A 108 10.33 9.27 4.92
C VAL A 108 9.53 10.56 4.75
N ARG A 109 9.52 11.38 5.80
CA ARG A 109 9.07 12.77 5.73
C ARG A 109 10.26 13.62 5.27
N CYS A 110 10.05 14.51 4.31
CA CYS A 110 11.13 15.26 3.69
C CYS A 110 10.72 16.68 3.28
N CYS A 111 11.70 17.53 3.01
CA CYS A 111 11.55 18.82 2.32
C CYS A 111 12.44 18.87 1.07
N LEU A 112 12.11 19.75 0.13
CA LEU A 112 12.95 20.02 -1.05
C LEU A 112 13.72 21.34 -0.86
N ASP A 113 14.96 21.40 -1.33
CA ASP A 113 15.80 22.60 -1.42
C ASP A 113 15.88 23.42 -0.13
N GLN A 114 15.88 22.72 1.01
CA GLN A 114 15.88 23.28 2.36
C GLN A 114 14.61 24.09 2.74
N ASP A 115 13.57 24.09 1.91
CA ASP A 115 12.29 24.72 2.23
C ASP A 115 11.45 23.86 3.18
N GLU A 116 11.67 24.03 4.49
CA GLU A 116 10.89 23.34 5.53
C GLU A 116 9.45 23.86 5.66
N SER A 117 9.06 24.94 4.97
CA SER A 117 7.67 25.39 4.97
C SER A 117 6.77 24.44 4.17
N GLN A 118 7.36 23.67 3.25
CA GLN A 118 6.66 22.70 2.42
C GLN A 118 7.20 21.29 2.69
N VAL A 119 6.39 20.49 3.38
CA VAL A 119 6.73 19.12 3.77
C VAL A 119 6.06 18.11 2.85
N TYR A 120 6.79 17.05 2.53
CA TYR A 120 6.38 15.97 1.66
C TYR A 120 6.61 14.61 2.33
N VAL A 121 6.06 13.58 1.71
CA VAL A 121 6.45 12.18 1.93
C VAL A 121 7.15 11.69 0.69
N ALA A 122 8.35 11.12 0.86
CA ALA A 122 9.02 10.37 -0.18
C ALA A 122 8.93 8.88 0.12
N LYS A 123 8.41 8.13 -0.85
CA LYS A 123 8.45 6.67 -0.86
C LYS A 123 9.53 6.22 -1.82
N ILE A 124 10.53 5.52 -1.29
CA ILE A 124 11.80 5.21 -1.93
C ILE A 124 11.87 3.70 -2.19
N TYR A 125 12.09 3.33 -3.45
CA TYR A 125 12.10 1.95 -3.93
C TYR A 125 13.53 1.53 -4.25
N ASP A 126 14.29 1.22 -3.20
CA ASP A 126 15.67 0.79 -3.33
C ASP A 126 15.81 -0.72 -3.09
N ALA A 127 16.00 -1.47 -4.17
CA ALA A 127 16.12 -2.92 -4.15
C ALA A 127 17.25 -3.44 -3.25
N PHE A 128 18.25 -2.61 -2.92
CA PHE A 128 19.31 -2.97 -1.98
C PHE A 128 18.79 -3.30 -0.58
N TYR A 129 17.65 -2.73 -0.20
CA TYR A 129 17.07 -2.86 1.15
C TYR A 129 15.68 -3.51 1.16
N TYR A 130 15.35 -4.22 0.08
CA TYR A 130 14.21 -5.14 0.03
C TYR A 130 14.62 -6.50 0.60
N ASP A 131 13.65 -7.29 1.07
CA ASP A 131 13.93 -8.64 1.56
C ASP A 131 14.38 -9.55 0.40
N PHE A 132 15.67 -9.92 0.40
CA PHE A 132 16.22 -10.84 -0.59
C PHE A 132 15.80 -12.29 -0.35
N THR A 133 15.01 -12.54 0.69
CA THR A 133 14.46 -13.84 1.06
C THR A 133 12.94 -13.80 1.16
N TYR A 134 12.27 -14.90 0.81
CA TYR A 134 10.86 -15.10 1.14
C TYR A 134 10.62 -16.59 1.36
N TYR A 135 10.17 -16.95 2.56
CA TYR A 135 10.12 -18.35 3.01
C TYR A 135 11.39 -19.13 2.68
N SER A 136 12.56 -18.51 2.89
CA SER A 136 13.87 -19.11 2.63
C SER A 136 14.15 -19.48 1.17
N ALA A 137 13.48 -18.81 0.22
CA ALA A 137 13.84 -18.81 -1.19
C ALA A 137 14.30 -17.40 -1.60
N PRO A 138 15.26 -17.27 -2.54
CA PRO A 138 15.67 -15.96 -3.02
C PRO A 138 14.53 -15.27 -3.78
N VAL A 139 14.44 -13.96 -3.57
CA VAL A 139 13.47 -13.08 -4.21
C VAL A 139 14.19 -12.18 -5.19
N ASP A 140 13.61 -12.02 -6.38
CA ASP A 140 14.07 -11.00 -7.34
C ASP A 140 13.66 -9.61 -6.84
N VAL A 141 14.42 -9.08 -5.87
CA VAL A 141 14.15 -7.80 -5.18
C VAL A 141 14.10 -6.62 -6.14
N THR A 142 14.90 -6.67 -7.19
CA THR A 142 14.91 -5.65 -8.24
C THR A 142 13.63 -5.64 -9.07
N TRP A 143 13.08 -6.82 -9.39
CA TRP A 143 11.78 -6.92 -10.05
C TRP A 143 10.65 -6.49 -9.11
N VAL A 144 10.72 -6.83 -7.81
CA VAL A 144 9.69 -6.43 -6.84
C VAL A 144 9.69 -4.91 -6.61
N ALA A 145 10.85 -4.31 -6.36
CA ALA A 145 10.95 -2.88 -6.10
C ALA A 145 10.49 -2.02 -7.30
N ASP A 146 10.87 -2.41 -8.52
CA ASP A 146 10.47 -1.72 -9.73
C ASP A 146 8.98 -1.96 -10.08
N MET A 147 8.44 -3.16 -9.82
CA MET A 147 7.00 -3.43 -9.91
C MET A 147 6.21 -2.52 -8.95
N ASP A 148 6.59 -2.51 -7.68
CA ASP A 148 5.95 -1.72 -6.63
C ASP A 148 5.94 -0.22 -6.99
N TYR A 149 7.09 0.30 -7.43
CA TYR A 149 7.22 1.69 -7.89
C TYR A 149 6.27 2.01 -9.05
N ARG A 150 6.25 1.19 -10.11
CA ARG A 150 5.45 1.49 -11.30
C ARG A 150 3.96 1.34 -11.07
N CYS A 151 3.55 0.34 -10.28
CA CYS A 151 2.15 0.18 -9.89
C CYS A 151 1.64 1.40 -9.12
N GLU A 152 2.42 1.87 -8.14
CA GLU A 152 2.04 3.04 -7.34
C GLU A 152 2.08 4.34 -8.14
N ALA A 153 3.13 4.55 -8.93
CA ALA A 153 3.23 5.74 -9.78
C ALA A 153 2.09 5.82 -10.79
N ALA A 154 1.71 4.69 -11.42
CA ALA A 154 0.59 4.64 -12.36
C ALA A 154 -0.75 5.01 -11.69
N VAL A 155 -0.98 4.59 -10.44
CA VAL A 155 -2.17 5.00 -9.68
C VAL A 155 -2.19 6.51 -9.49
N TYR A 156 -1.10 7.08 -9.00
CA TYR A 156 -1.03 8.51 -8.74
C TYR A 156 -1.15 9.36 -10.02
N GLU A 157 -0.56 8.92 -11.14
CA GLU A 157 -0.75 9.55 -12.45
C GLU A 157 -2.22 9.58 -12.88
N ASP A 158 -2.93 8.45 -12.80
CA ASP A 158 -4.34 8.36 -13.19
C ASP A 158 -5.24 9.22 -12.28
N LEU A 159 -5.01 9.20 -10.97
CA LEU A 159 -5.75 10.02 -10.01
C LEU A 159 -5.48 11.52 -10.19
N GLN A 160 -4.24 11.90 -10.48
CA GLN A 160 -3.88 13.29 -10.78
C GLN A 160 -4.51 13.75 -12.10
N GLN A 161 -4.48 12.91 -13.14
CA GLN A 161 -5.13 13.21 -14.41
C GLN A 161 -6.64 13.40 -14.23
N ALA A 162 -7.26 12.61 -13.36
CA ALA A 162 -8.67 12.75 -12.99
C ALA A 162 -8.95 13.88 -11.97
N GLN A 163 -7.93 14.60 -11.49
CA GLN A 163 -8.02 15.68 -10.51
C GLN A 163 -8.67 15.26 -9.17
N VAL A 164 -8.42 14.01 -8.77
CA VAL A 164 -8.91 13.43 -7.51
C VAL A 164 -7.79 12.98 -6.58
N ASP A 165 -6.53 13.20 -6.97
CA ASP A 165 -5.41 13.19 -6.04
C ASP A 165 -5.57 14.35 -5.02
N GLY A 166 -5.18 14.10 -3.78
CA GLY A 166 -5.51 15.00 -2.68
C GLY A 166 -6.99 15.01 -2.28
N LEU A 167 -7.87 14.21 -2.91
CA LEU A 167 -9.22 13.94 -2.46
C LEU A 167 -9.35 12.49 -1.99
N LEU A 168 -9.03 11.53 -2.86
CA LEU A 168 -9.15 10.10 -2.59
C LEU A 168 -7.85 9.47 -2.03
N ALA A 169 -6.73 10.06 -2.40
CA ALA A 169 -5.37 9.68 -2.06
C ALA A 169 -4.56 10.96 -1.71
N PRO A 170 -3.34 10.87 -1.19
CA PRO A 170 -2.43 12.02 -1.10
C PRO A 170 -2.25 12.73 -2.44
N LYS A 171 -2.02 14.06 -2.45
CA LYS A 171 -1.61 14.74 -3.70
C LYS A 171 -0.30 14.15 -4.22
N TYR A 172 -0.20 14.03 -5.54
CA TYR A 172 0.98 13.53 -6.21
C TYR A 172 1.89 14.69 -6.64
N TYR A 173 3.11 14.71 -6.13
CA TYR A 173 4.14 15.66 -6.56
C TYR A 173 5.07 15.07 -7.61
N GLY A 174 4.70 13.92 -8.16
CA GLY A 174 5.33 13.24 -9.29
C GLY A 174 6.39 12.20 -8.90
N SER A 175 6.96 11.58 -9.93
CA SER A 175 7.98 10.55 -9.81
C SER A 175 9.37 11.09 -10.08
N TRP A 176 10.34 10.51 -9.38
CA TRP A 176 11.69 10.99 -9.30
C TRP A 176 12.69 9.84 -9.29
N THR A 177 13.93 10.14 -9.63
CA THR A 177 15.06 9.22 -9.52
C THR A 177 16.24 9.90 -8.85
N SER A 178 17.07 9.13 -8.15
CA SER A 178 18.32 9.59 -7.54
C SER A 178 19.41 8.57 -7.82
N ASP A 179 20.62 9.04 -8.08
CA ASP A 179 21.80 8.20 -8.18
C ASP A 179 22.49 8.13 -6.82
N VAL A 180 22.59 6.91 -6.26
CA VAL A 180 23.11 6.66 -4.91
C VAL A 180 24.32 5.75 -4.99
N VAL A 181 25.35 6.01 -4.17
CA VAL A 181 26.58 5.19 -4.09
C VAL A 181 26.23 3.72 -3.91
N ALA A 182 26.60 2.91 -4.89
CA ALA A 182 26.24 1.50 -4.97
C ALA A 182 27.00 0.64 -3.97
N LEU A 183 28.31 0.77 -3.88
CA LEU A 183 29.17 -0.11 -3.07
C LEU A 183 30.14 0.71 -2.22
N ILE A 184 30.45 0.21 -1.03
CA ILE A 184 31.48 0.80 -0.16
C ILE A 184 32.83 0.80 -0.90
N GLY A 185 33.42 1.99 -1.05
CA GLY A 185 34.71 2.17 -1.72
C GLY A 185 34.65 2.07 -3.25
N SER A 186 33.46 2.15 -3.86
CA SER A 186 33.29 2.28 -5.31
C SER A 186 32.68 3.65 -5.67
N ASP A 187 32.98 4.12 -6.88
CA ASP A 187 32.32 5.27 -7.51
C ASP A 187 31.06 4.86 -8.30
N ASP A 188 30.74 3.56 -8.33
CA ASP A 188 29.53 3.06 -8.97
C ASP A 188 28.29 3.67 -8.32
N LEU A 189 27.34 4.10 -9.15
CA LEU A 189 26.05 4.62 -8.71
C LEU A 189 24.95 3.62 -9.09
N ARG A 190 23.92 3.53 -8.24
CA ARG A 190 22.67 2.84 -8.56
C ARG A 190 21.53 3.86 -8.65
N PRO A 191 20.64 3.73 -9.63
CA PRO A 191 19.43 4.53 -9.68
C PRO A 191 18.42 4.00 -8.65
N VAL A 192 17.80 4.91 -7.91
CA VAL A 192 16.75 4.65 -6.94
C VAL A 192 15.50 5.43 -7.33
N ARG A 193 14.36 4.73 -7.41
CA ARG A 193 13.08 5.35 -7.77
C ARG A 193 12.37 5.89 -6.55
N ILE A 194 11.71 7.04 -6.72
CA ILE A 194 11.07 7.77 -5.65
C ILE A 194 9.71 8.29 -6.13
N VAL A 195 8.68 8.10 -5.31
CA VAL A 195 7.38 8.77 -5.46
C VAL A 195 7.29 9.85 -4.39
N LEU A 196 7.05 11.10 -4.80
CA LEU A 196 6.86 12.22 -3.88
C LEU A 196 5.36 12.54 -3.77
N MET A 197 4.85 12.59 -2.55
CA MET A 197 3.42 12.76 -2.26
C MET A 197 3.19 13.69 -1.07
N GLU A 198 1.93 14.09 -0.87
CA GLU A 198 1.49 14.95 0.24
C GLU A 198 1.82 14.35 1.60
N TRP A 199 2.35 15.18 2.51
CA TRP A 199 2.40 14.84 3.92
C TRP A 199 1.02 14.98 4.56
N ILE A 200 0.51 13.84 5.03
CA ILE A 200 -0.81 13.76 5.64
C ILE A 200 -0.65 13.83 7.15
N GLN A 201 -1.14 14.92 7.74
CA GLN A 201 -1.26 15.08 9.19
C GLN A 201 -2.50 14.33 9.70
N GLY A 202 -2.41 13.00 9.72
CA GLY A 202 -3.47 12.12 10.19
C GLY A 202 -2.92 10.94 10.97
N ILE A 203 -3.81 10.07 11.41
CA ILE A 203 -3.48 8.81 12.08
C ILE A 203 -4.06 7.65 11.27
N SER A 204 -3.31 6.56 11.11
CA SER A 204 -3.86 5.36 10.46
C SER A 204 -4.85 4.65 11.38
N MET A 205 -5.88 4.01 10.81
CA MET A 205 -6.80 3.17 11.60
C MET A 205 -6.03 2.09 12.37
N PHE A 206 -5.01 1.49 11.76
CA PHE A 206 -4.14 0.51 12.42
C PHE A 206 -3.43 1.08 13.64
N SER A 207 -2.97 2.33 13.63
CA SER A 207 -2.30 2.93 14.80
C SER A 207 -3.23 3.03 16.01
N ILE A 208 -4.53 3.22 15.79
CA ILE A 208 -5.55 3.24 16.85
C ILE A 208 -5.78 1.81 17.38
N ILE A 209 -5.85 0.83 16.47
CA ILE A 209 -5.97 -0.59 16.81
C ILE A 209 -4.77 -1.06 17.63
N ASP A 210 -3.55 -0.82 17.14
CA ASP A 210 -2.28 -1.21 17.77
C ASP A 210 -2.09 -0.59 19.16
N LYS A 211 -2.54 0.66 19.35
CA LYS A 211 -2.52 1.34 20.65
C LYS A 211 -3.68 0.95 21.58
N ASN A 212 -4.53 0.00 21.17
CA ASN A 212 -5.75 -0.41 21.89
C ASN A 212 -6.68 0.78 22.22
N GLN A 213 -6.82 1.72 21.29
CA GLN A 213 -7.62 2.94 21.44
C GLN A 213 -8.97 2.87 20.70
N VAL A 214 -9.31 1.73 20.11
CA VAL A 214 -10.58 1.58 19.35
C VAL A 214 -11.79 1.87 20.23
N ALA A 215 -11.78 1.42 21.49
CA ALA A 215 -12.87 1.62 22.45
C ALA A 215 -13.07 3.09 22.85
N THR A 216 -12.11 3.99 22.57
CA THR A 216 -12.31 5.43 22.79
C THR A 216 -13.17 6.07 21.71
N ILE A 217 -13.47 5.34 20.63
CA ILE A 217 -14.31 5.81 19.53
C ILE A 217 -15.71 5.17 19.68
N PRO A 218 -16.79 5.96 19.73
CA PRO A 218 -18.13 5.44 19.87
C PRO A 218 -18.45 4.36 18.81
N PRO A 219 -19.12 3.25 19.17
CA PRO A 219 -19.38 2.14 18.26
C PRO A 219 -20.06 2.55 16.94
N GLN A 220 -21.06 3.44 17.00
CA GLN A 220 -21.71 3.97 15.81
C GLN A 220 -20.72 4.75 14.93
N HIS A 221 -19.89 5.59 15.54
CA HIS A 221 -18.90 6.39 14.82
C HIS A 221 -17.85 5.51 14.12
N ARG A 222 -17.50 4.35 14.69
CA ARG A 222 -16.64 3.36 14.03
C ARG A 222 -17.26 2.80 12.77
N LEU A 223 -18.56 2.48 12.80
CA LEU A 223 -19.30 2.04 11.61
C LEU A 223 -19.38 3.15 10.55
N ASP A 224 -19.57 4.40 10.96
CA ASP A 224 -19.63 5.55 10.05
C ASP A 224 -18.27 5.79 9.37
N ILE A 225 -17.15 5.70 10.11
CA ILE A 225 -15.78 5.75 9.56
C ILE A 225 -15.53 4.60 8.59
N PHE A 226 -15.96 3.39 8.94
CA PHE A 226 -15.82 2.23 8.07
C PHE A 226 -16.67 2.40 6.79
N ALA A 227 -17.88 2.92 6.89
CA ALA A 227 -18.72 3.24 5.73
C ALA A 227 -18.00 4.23 4.80
N ALA A 228 -17.49 5.35 5.32
CA ALA A 228 -16.74 6.32 4.53
C ALA A 228 -15.50 5.72 3.85
N THR A 229 -14.81 4.79 4.52
CA THR A 229 -13.68 4.05 3.95
C THR A 229 -14.10 3.21 2.74
N MET A 230 -15.25 2.53 2.83
CA MET A 230 -15.75 1.67 1.77
C MET A 230 -16.32 2.46 0.59
N GLU A 231 -16.99 3.59 0.86
CA GLU A 231 -17.42 4.53 -0.17
C GLU A 231 -16.24 5.14 -0.92
N LEU A 232 -15.18 5.49 -0.18
CA LEU A 232 -13.93 5.97 -0.75
C LEU A 232 -13.29 4.90 -1.65
N TYR A 233 -13.25 3.64 -1.21
CA TYR A 233 -12.76 2.52 -2.01
C TYR A 233 -13.61 2.31 -3.29
N SER A 234 -14.94 2.44 -3.20
CA SER A 234 -15.83 2.40 -4.37
C SER A 234 -15.53 3.51 -5.38
N ARG A 235 -15.27 4.74 -4.91
CA ARG A 235 -14.88 5.87 -5.77
C ARG A 235 -13.51 5.65 -6.40
N LEU A 236 -12.54 5.13 -5.64
CA LEU A 236 -11.23 4.76 -6.17
C LEU A 236 -11.35 3.76 -7.34
N ARG A 237 -12.20 2.74 -7.17
CA ARG A 237 -12.51 1.74 -8.22
C ARG A 237 -13.22 2.34 -9.43
N PHE A 238 -14.08 3.32 -9.22
CA PHE A 238 -14.72 4.08 -10.30
C PHE A 238 -13.71 4.82 -11.17
N HIS A 239 -12.63 5.34 -10.56
CA HIS A 239 -11.50 5.93 -11.28
C HIS A 239 -10.51 4.89 -11.82
N GLY A 240 -10.92 3.63 -11.96
CA GLY A 240 -10.09 2.57 -12.55
C GLY A 240 -8.98 2.05 -11.65
N VAL A 241 -8.99 2.36 -10.35
CA VAL A 241 -7.95 1.92 -9.41
C VAL A 241 -8.48 0.86 -8.46
N SER A 242 -7.90 -0.33 -8.51
CA SER A 242 -8.14 -1.40 -7.54
C SER A 242 -6.98 -1.50 -6.56
N HIS A 243 -7.21 -1.12 -5.29
CA HIS A 243 -6.15 -1.09 -4.26
C HIS A 243 -5.45 -2.44 -3.99
N GLN A 244 -6.19 -3.56 -4.00
CA GLN A 244 -5.71 -4.93 -3.71
C GLN A 244 -5.07 -5.17 -2.32
N ASP A 245 -5.00 -4.15 -1.46
CA ASP A 245 -4.44 -4.23 -0.10
C ASP A 245 -5.20 -3.31 0.88
N LEU A 246 -6.54 -3.28 0.75
CA LEU A 246 -7.38 -2.44 1.59
C LEU A 246 -7.36 -2.98 3.02
N SER A 247 -6.72 -2.23 3.92
CA SER A 247 -6.46 -2.64 5.29
C SER A 247 -6.39 -1.43 6.22
N PRO A 248 -6.59 -1.58 7.54
CA PRO A 248 -6.53 -0.44 8.47
C PRO A 248 -5.18 0.31 8.45
N ARG A 249 -4.09 -0.34 8.04
CA ARG A 249 -2.76 0.32 7.92
C ARG A 249 -2.70 1.30 6.75
N ASN A 250 -3.54 1.09 5.74
CA ASN A 250 -3.60 1.86 4.50
C ASN A 250 -4.75 2.88 4.48
N VAL A 251 -5.42 3.08 5.62
CA VAL A 251 -6.50 4.05 5.79
C VAL A 251 -6.06 5.13 6.78
N MET A 252 -5.94 6.37 6.31
CA MET A 252 -5.60 7.52 7.15
C MET A 252 -6.84 8.32 7.52
N LEU A 253 -6.96 8.67 8.81
CA LEU A 253 -8.00 9.50 9.37
C LEU A 253 -7.41 10.89 9.66
N ILE A 254 -8.02 11.93 9.09
CA ILE A 254 -7.58 13.32 9.19
C ILE A 254 -8.67 14.12 9.93
N GLY A 255 -8.29 14.73 11.05
CA GLY A 255 -9.18 15.52 11.90
C GLY A 255 -8.57 15.73 13.29
N SER A 256 -9.00 16.77 14.00
CA SER A 256 -8.47 17.10 15.33
C SER A 256 -9.05 16.24 16.45
N ASP A 257 -10.29 15.76 16.30
CA ASP A 257 -10.94 14.85 17.24
C ASP A 257 -11.76 13.79 16.50
N ILE A 258 -11.09 12.69 16.15
CA ILE A 258 -11.70 11.57 15.44
C ILE A 258 -12.74 10.81 16.28
N SER A 259 -12.80 11.04 17.60
CA SER A 259 -13.73 10.35 18.48
C SER A 259 -15.12 10.98 18.49
N SER A 260 -15.21 12.28 18.17
CA SER A 260 -16.45 13.05 18.19
C SER A 260 -16.84 13.65 16.84
N GLN A 261 -15.88 13.82 15.92
CA GLN A 261 -16.10 14.39 14.59
C GLN A 261 -15.78 13.37 13.51
N MET A 262 -16.53 13.42 12.42
CA MET A 262 -16.27 12.56 11.27
C MET A 262 -14.94 12.94 10.63
N PRO A 263 -13.90 12.08 10.68
CA PRO A 263 -12.64 12.39 10.05
C PRO A 263 -12.78 12.36 8.53
N ARG A 264 -11.93 13.13 7.85
CA ARG A 264 -11.68 12.89 6.44
C ARG A 264 -10.87 11.60 6.30
N VAL A 265 -11.37 10.69 5.47
CA VAL A 265 -10.70 9.42 5.16
C VAL A 265 -9.93 9.56 3.85
N ILE A 266 -8.72 9.03 3.78
CA ILE A 266 -7.96 8.85 2.53
C ILE A 266 -7.29 7.46 2.51
N LEU A 267 -7.03 6.95 1.30
CA LEU A 267 -6.29 5.71 1.10
C LEU A 267 -4.84 6.01 0.72
N ILE A 268 -3.91 5.20 1.22
CA ILE A 268 -2.47 5.30 0.98
C ILE A 268 -1.91 3.92 0.61
N ASP A 269 -0.65 3.90 0.16
CA ASP A 269 0.10 2.66 -0.14
C ASP A 269 -0.47 1.85 -1.32
N PHE A 270 -0.15 2.31 -2.54
CA PHE A 270 -0.71 1.74 -3.77
C PHE A 270 0.23 0.76 -4.49
N ASN A 271 1.33 0.30 -3.89
CA ASN A 271 2.31 -0.57 -4.55
C ASN A 271 1.71 -1.90 -5.05
N ARG A 272 0.68 -2.42 -4.37
CA ARG A 272 -0.06 -3.63 -4.78
C ARG A 272 -1.24 -3.36 -5.70
N SER A 273 -1.53 -2.11 -6.00
CA SER A 273 -2.71 -1.72 -6.75
C SER A 273 -2.63 -2.10 -8.22
N VAL A 274 -3.80 -2.14 -8.84
CA VAL A 274 -3.95 -2.35 -10.28
C VAL A 274 -4.77 -1.21 -10.85
N VAL A 275 -4.25 -0.63 -11.93
CA VAL A 275 -4.89 0.40 -12.72
C VAL A 275 -5.57 -0.26 -13.92
N THR A 276 -6.89 -0.39 -13.88
CA THR A 276 -7.71 -1.15 -14.85
C THR A 276 -7.89 -0.43 -16.17
N THR A 277 -7.70 0.89 -16.20
CA THR A 277 -7.73 1.75 -17.39
C THR A 277 -6.48 1.58 -18.28
N ARG A 278 -5.38 1.02 -17.74
CA ARG A 278 -4.14 0.83 -18.52
C ARG A 278 -4.31 -0.28 -19.57
N PRO A 279 -3.84 -0.11 -20.82
CA PRO A 279 -4.07 -1.06 -21.91
C PRO A 279 -3.55 -2.48 -21.66
N ASN A 280 -2.54 -2.62 -20.81
CA ASN A 280 -1.95 -3.90 -20.45
C ASN A 280 -2.55 -4.52 -19.18
N SER A 281 -3.59 -3.94 -18.58
CA SER A 281 -4.27 -4.55 -17.42
C SER A 281 -4.94 -5.88 -17.81
N LYS A 282 -4.73 -6.93 -17.01
CA LYS A 282 -5.51 -8.19 -17.11
C LYS A 282 -6.90 -8.07 -16.49
N ILE A 283 -7.09 -7.06 -15.64
CA ILE A 283 -8.37 -6.81 -14.97
C ILE A 283 -9.18 -5.90 -15.89
N PRO A 284 -10.40 -6.32 -16.31
CA PRO A 284 -11.21 -5.51 -17.20
C PRO A 284 -11.56 -4.18 -16.54
N ASN A 285 -11.48 -3.11 -17.32
CA ASN A 285 -12.08 -1.85 -16.94
C ASN A 285 -13.61 -1.99 -17.04
N PHE A 286 -14.32 -1.60 -15.99
CA PHE A 286 -15.78 -1.55 -16.03
C PHE A 286 -16.18 -0.11 -16.25
N ASP A 287 -16.54 0.22 -17.50
CA ASP A 287 -17.15 1.50 -17.82
C ASP A 287 -18.55 1.52 -17.21
N LYS A 288 -18.68 2.19 -16.07
CA LYS A 288 -19.90 2.25 -15.26
C LYS A 288 -20.31 3.71 -15.11
N ALA A 289 -21.61 3.96 -15.06
CA ALA A 289 -22.13 5.30 -14.85
C ALA A 289 -21.99 5.75 -13.40
N LEU A 290 -22.03 4.80 -12.45
CA LEU A 290 -21.87 5.04 -11.02
C LEU A 290 -20.76 4.17 -10.40
N PRO A 291 -20.20 4.59 -9.25
CA PRO A 291 -19.34 3.74 -8.45
C PRO A 291 -20.04 2.44 -8.01
N ILE A 292 -19.26 1.38 -7.81
CA ILE A 292 -19.81 0.09 -7.36
C ILE A 292 -20.34 0.23 -5.93
N ASN A 293 -21.53 -0.30 -5.66
CA ASN A 293 -22.09 -0.28 -4.31
C ASN A 293 -21.23 -1.11 -3.34
N PRO A 294 -20.83 -0.55 -2.18
CA PRO A 294 -20.05 -1.25 -1.16
C PRO A 294 -20.60 -2.63 -0.74
N ILE A 295 -21.93 -2.81 -0.75
CA ILE A 295 -22.59 -4.11 -0.52
C ILE A 295 -22.01 -5.21 -1.41
N THR A 296 -21.66 -4.89 -2.65
CA THR A 296 -21.09 -5.83 -3.63
C THR A 296 -19.78 -6.45 -3.13
N TYR A 297 -19.03 -5.76 -2.27
CA TYR A 297 -17.79 -6.28 -1.70
C TYR A 297 -18.01 -6.99 -0.36
N LEU A 298 -18.94 -6.47 0.45
CA LEU A 298 -19.06 -6.80 1.87
C LEU A 298 -20.12 -7.86 2.19
N TRP A 299 -20.99 -8.21 1.25
CA TRP A 299 -22.17 -9.05 1.54
C TRP A 299 -21.82 -10.46 2.00
N LEU A 300 -20.80 -11.08 1.39
CA LEU A 300 -20.41 -12.46 1.68
C LEU A 300 -19.29 -12.57 2.72
N SER A 301 -18.55 -11.49 2.95
CA SER A 301 -17.52 -11.38 3.96
C SER A 301 -17.14 -9.92 4.10
N TYR A 302 -16.94 -9.45 5.33
CA TYR A 302 -16.04 -8.32 5.55
C TYR A 302 -14.61 -8.85 5.72
N ASP A 303 -13.62 -8.02 5.44
CA ASP A 303 -12.22 -8.42 5.54
C ASP A 303 -11.82 -8.63 7.02
N LEU A 304 -11.17 -9.75 7.33
CA LEU A 304 -10.70 -10.09 8.68
C LEU A 304 -9.79 -9.01 9.26
N GLU A 305 -9.10 -8.24 8.41
CA GLU A 305 -8.22 -7.16 8.85
C GLU A 305 -8.97 -6.01 9.56
N PHE A 306 -10.26 -5.81 9.29
CA PHE A 306 -11.09 -4.79 9.96
C PHE A 306 -11.84 -5.31 11.19
N HIS A 307 -11.69 -6.58 11.54
CA HIS A 307 -12.49 -7.22 12.59
C HIS A 307 -12.47 -6.48 13.95
N GLN A 308 -11.29 -5.99 14.35
CA GLN A 308 -11.14 -5.24 15.61
C GLN A 308 -11.81 -3.86 15.56
N TRP A 309 -11.96 -3.28 14.38
CA TRP A 309 -12.61 -1.98 14.21
C TRP A 309 -14.13 -2.08 14.29
N ILE A 310 -14.72 -3.15 13.78
CA ILE A 310 -16.18 -3.34 13.73
C ILE A 310 -16.71 -3.67 15.14
N PRO A 311 -17.72 -2.95 15.66
CA PRO A 311 -18.28 -3.20 16.99
C PRO A 311 -19.15 -4.47 17.05
N GLU A 312 -19.42 -4.95 18.26
CA GLU A 312 -20.51 -5.92 18.46
C GLU A 312 -21.88 -5.26 18.22
N PRO A 313 -22.93 -6.02 17.84
CA PRO A 313 -22.89 -7.39 17.35
C PRO A 313 -22.48 -7.51 15.87
N HIS A 314 -22.13 -6.40 15.21
CA HIS A 314 -21.89 -6.34 13.76
C HIS A 314 -20.72 -7.23 13.32
N ARG A 315 -19.70 -7.42 14.17
CA ARG A 315 -18.60 -8.32 13.86
C ARG A 315 -18.93 -9.81 14.08
N SER A 316 -19.85 -10.15 14.98
CA SER A 316 -20.11 -11.54 15.38
C SER A 316 -21.37 -12.15 14.77
N ARG A 317 -22.33 -11.33 14.32
CA ARG A 317 -23.64 -11.77 13.82
C ARG A 317 -23.87 -11.30 12.38
N ASP A 318 -23.74 -12.23 11.44
CA ASP A 318 -23.87 -11.98 10.00
C ASP A 318 -25.20 -11.32 9.60
N GLN A 319 -26.32 -11.72 10.23
CA GLN A 319 -27.63 -11.10 9.97
C GLN A 319 -27.67 -9.62 10.36
N VAL A 320 -26.98 -9.23 11.45
CA VAL A 320 -26.87 -7.82 11.86
C VAL A 320 -25.95 -7.05 10.90
N TRP A 321 -24.81 -7.64 10.54
CA TRP A 321 -23.91 -7.06 9.54
C TRP A 321 -24.64 -6.73 8.23
N LYS A 322 -25.36 -7.71 7.68
CA LYS A 322 -26.15 -7.57 6.45
C LYS A 322 -27.29 -6.57 6.59
N GLY A 323 -27.93 -6.51 7.76
CA GLY A 323 -28.93 -5.50 8.08
C GLY A 323 -28.36 -4.09 8.04
N TRP A 324 -27.20 -3.87 8.67
CA TRP A 324 -26.47 -2.61 8.62
C TRP A 324 -26.08 -2.23 7.18
N LEU A 325 -25.51 -3.16 6.41
CA LEU A 325 -25.18 -2.93 5.00
C LEU A 325 -26.38 -2.43 4.17
N LYS A 326 -27.54 -3.07 4.34
CA LYS A 326 -28.79 -2.66 3.66
C LYS A 326 -29.27 -1.29 4.11
N MET A 327 -29.21 -1.00 5.40
CA MET A 327 -29.58 0.32 5.92
C MET A 327 -28.67 1.44 5.40
N THR A 328 -27.38 1.16 5.23
CA THR A 328 -26.39 2.16 4.78
C THR A 328 -26.45 2.40 3.28
N TRP A 329 -26.57 1.35 2.45
CA TRP A 329 -26.41 1.48 0.98
C TRP A 329 -27.49 0.80 0.14
N GLY A 330 -28.49 0.14 0.74
CA GLY A 330 -29.47 -0.67 0.00
C GLY A 330 -30.30 0.12 -1.00
N ASP A 331 -30.71 1.33 -0.62
CA ASP A 331 -31.53 2.23 -1.45
C ASP A 331 -30.74 3.44 -2.00
N SER A 332 -29.41 3.42 -1.88
CA SER A 332 -28.58 4.54 -2.34
C SER A 332 -28.61 4.66 -3.86
N LYS A 333 -28.80 5.90 -4.33
CA LYS A 333 -28.73 6.26 -5.76
C LYS A 333 -27.35 6.74 -6.19
N GLU A 334 -26.41 6.82 -5.26
CA GLU A 334 -25.03 7.24 -5.53
C GLU A 334 -24.17 6.10 -6.09
N PHE A 335 -24.65 4.87 -5.98
CA PHE A 335 -23.94 3.66 -6.40
C PHE A 335 -24.76 2.85 -7.39
N GLU A 336 -24.07 2.03 -8.18
CA GLU A 336 -24.70 1.03 -9.03
C GLU A 336 -25.56 0.06 -8.20
N PRO A 337 -26.67 -0.47 -8.74
CA PRO A 337 -27.42 -1.53 -8.09
C PRO A 337 -26.53 -2.73 -7.73
N VAL A 338 -26.84 -3.38 -6.61
CA VAL A 338 -26.18 -4.61 -6.19
C VAL A 338 -26.29 -5.65 -7.31
N SER A 339 -25.15 -6.13 -7.79
CA SER A 339 -25.06 -6.97 -8.99
C SER A 339 -24.06 -8.12 -8.82
N GLY A 340 -24.02 -9.02 -9.79
CA GLY A 340 -23.14 -10.19 -9.76
C GLY A 340 -23.63 -11.29 -8.83
N ARG A 341 -22.69 -12.12 -8.34
CA ARG A 341 -22.99 -13.31 -7.52
C ARG A 341 -23.72 -12.98 -6.22
N ASN A 342 -23.53 -11.76 -5.71
CA ASN A 342 -24.11 -11.35 -4.43
C ASN A 342 -25.57 -10.94 -4.55
N ARG A 343 -26.08 -10.67 -5.76
CA ARG A 343 -27.47 -10.21 -5.93
C ARG A 343 -28.49 -11.24 -5.44
N GLN A 344 -28.28 -12.52 -5.72
CA GLN A 344 -29.19 -13.56 -5.29
C GLN A 344 -29.26 -13.62 -3.75
N PHE A 345 -28.10 -13.67 -3.08
CA PHE A 345 -28.03 -13.68 -1.61
C PHE A 345 -28.58 -12.38 -1.00
N TYR A 346 -28.31 -11.24 -1.63
CA TYR A 346 -28.82 -9.95 -1.20
C TYR A 346 -30.34 -9.89 -1.15
N GLU A 347 -31.02 -10.49 -2.13
CA GLU A 347 -32.47 -10.53 -2.22
C GLU A 347 -33.10 -11.55 -1.24
N THR A 348 -32.40 -12.64 -0.91
CA THR A 348 -32.96 -13.76 -0.13
C THR A 348 -32.56 -13.83 1.33
N ASP A 349 -31.41 -13.29 1.71
CA ASP A 349 -30.87 -13.48 3.07
C ASP A 349 -31.72 -12.72 4.10
N GLU A 350 -32.00 -13.41 5.22
CA GLU A 350 -32.56 -12.80 6.42
C GLU A 350 -31.61 -11.75 6.98
N ILE A 351 -32.18 -10.64 7.46
CA ILE A 351 -31.44 -9.56 8.09
C ILE A 351 -32.01 -9.24 9.45
N GLU A 352 -31.15 -8.70 10.31
CA GLU A 352 -31.51 -8.18 11.62
C GLU A 352 -31.02 -6.74 11.72
N ILE A 353 -31.84 -5.85 12.28
CA ILE A 353 -31.42 -4.49 12.60
C ILE A 353 -31.16 -4.42 14.10
N SER A 354 -29.90 -4.15 14.47
CA SER A 354 -29.48 -4.02 15.87
C SER A 354 -28.50 -2.85 16.00
N PRO A 355 -28.60 -2.02 17.04
CA PRO A 355 -27.63 -0.95 17.26
C PRO A 355 -26.26 -1.54 17.65
N PRO A 356 -25.15 -0.86 17.33
CA PRO A 356 -23.84 -1.28 17.81
C PRO A 356 -23.75 -1.11 19.32
N LEU A 357 -23.12 -2.07 19.99
CA LEU A 357 -22.93 -2.10 21.43
C LEU A 357 -21.57 -1.48 21.80
N PRO A 358 -21.46 -0.87 23.00
CA PRO A 358 -20.16 -0.53 23.57
C PRO A 358 -19.25 -1.75 23.60
N ASP A 359 -17.95 -1.53 23.43
CA ASP A 359 -16.98 -2.59 23.71
C ASP A 359 -17.10 -2.94 25.20
N VAL A 360 -17.45 -4.19 25.49
CA VAL A 360 -17.32 -4.72 26.84
C VAL A 360 -15.83 -4.79 27.13
N GLU A 361 -15.38 -4.40 28.34
CA GLU A 361 -13.97 -4.56 28.71
C GLU A 361 -13.50 -5.98 28.34
N PRO A 362 -12.30 -6.14 27.77
CA PRO A 362 -11.85 -7.44 27.31
C PRO A 362 -11.93 -8.42 28.48
N GLU A 363 -12.76 -9.47 28.34
CA GLU A 363 -12.57 -10.66 29.15
C GLU A 363 -11.12 -11.11 28.91
N ASP A 364 -10.41 -11.33 30.02
CA ASP A 364 -9.01 -11.72 30.12
C ASP A 364 -8.45 -12.35 28.82
N PRO A 365 -7.43 -11.74 28.19
CA PRO A 365 -6.77 -12.27 26.99
C PRO A 365 -6.33 -13.74 27.11
N SER A 366 -6.23 -14.28 28.32
CA SER A 366 -5.97 -15.70 28.58
C SER A 366 -7.09 -16.66 28.13
N LEU A 367 -8.29 -16.15 27.81
CA LEU A 367 -9.45 -16.95 27.41
C LEU A 367 -9.63 -17.08 25.89
N VAL A 368 -9.00 -16.21 25.08
CA VAL A 368 -9.16 -16.20 23.61
C VAL A 368 -8.43 -17.37 22.92
N TRP A 369 -7.41 -17.94 23.57
CA TRP A 369 -6.64 -19.09 23.04
C TRP A 369 -7.20 -20.46 23.46
N ARG A 370 -8.38 -20.52 24.08
CA ARG A 370 -9.04 -21.77 24.48
C ARG A 370 -10.39 -21.96 23.82
N ARG A 371 -10.44 -21.89 22.48
CA ARG A 371 -11.48 -22.57 21.70
C ARG A 371 -10.83 -23.17 20.46
N ASP A 372 -10.65 -24.48 20.58
CA ASP A 372 -10.14 -25.52 19.68
C ASP A 372 -10.13 -25.25 18.16
#